data_AF-A0A182VVH3-F1
#
_entry.id   AF-A0A182VVH3-F1
#
_cell.length_a   1.000
_cell.length_b   1.000
_cell.length_c   1.000
_cell.angle_alpha   90.00
_cell.angle_beta   90.00
_cell.angle_gamma   90.00
#
_symmetry.space_group_name_H-M   'P 1'
#
loop_
_entity.id
_entity.type
_entity.pdbx_description
1 polymer ?
#
loop_
_entity_poly.entity_id
_entity_poly.type
_entity_poly.pdbx_seq_one_letter_code
_entity_poly.pdbx_strand_id
1 'polypeptide(L)'
;MIRNFWNRYKVVIVFPALAFGSIAADYSYTRQWKKAQLDHNKQQVQHAVTMFGITRQYLWSVVPMFGFGVGWFLDCKETERMTMFRDKSALYGRTLKEGEKPSWP
;
A
#
# COMPACT_ATOMS: atom_id res chain seq x y z
N MET A 1 -18.87 -37.45 50.65
CA MET A 1 -19.58 -37.46 49.35
C MET A 1 -18.64 -37.13 48.18
N ILE A 2 -17.89 -36.02 48.23
CA ILE A 2 -16.95 -35.56 47.17
C ILE A 2 -15.82 -36.56 46.83
N ARG A 3 -15.25 -37.25 47.83
CA ARG A 3 -14.17 -38.24 47.61
C ARG A 3 -14.61 -39.43 46.73
N ASN A 4 -15.88 -39.86 46.85
CA ASN A 4 -16.44 -40.95 46.05
C ASN A 4 -16.76 -40.50 44.62
N PHE A 5 -17.18 -39.24 44.44
CA PHE A 5 -17.38 -38.64 43.12
C PHE A 5 -16.07 -38.57 42.34
N TRP A 6 -15.00 -38.07 42.96
CA TRP A 6 -13.69 -37.93 42.32
C TRP A 6 -13.11 -39.30 41.89
N ASN A 7 -13.26 -40.34 42.70
CA ASN A 7 -12.81 -41.69 42.33
C ASN A 7 -13.57 -42.30 41.14
N ARG A 8 -14.83 -41.90 40.89
CA ARG A 8 -15.64 -42.40 39.77
C ARG A 8 -15.40 -41.63 38.47
N TYR A 9 -15.21 -40.32 38.54
CA TYR A 9 -15.18 -39.46 37.36
C TYR A 9 -13.79 -38.92 36.98
N LYS A 10 -12.75 -39.14 37.79
CA LYS A 10 -11.38 -38.65 37.51
C LYS A 10 -10.88 -39.03 36.11
N VAL A 11 -11.14 -40.25 35.64
CA VAL A 11 -10.69 -40.68 34.31
C VAL A 11 -11.43 -39.92 33.20
N VAL A 12 -12.75 -39.75 33.34
CA VAL A 12 -13.60 -39.08 32.35
C VAL A 12 -13.33 -37.58 32.27
N ILE A 13 -12.82 -36.96 33.34
CA ILE A 13 -12.47 -35.54 33.36
C ILE A 13 -11.02 -35.33 32.92
N VAL A 14 -10.08 -36.12 33.45
CA VAL A 14 -8.65 -35.94 33.19
C VAL A 14 -8.26 -36.36 31.79
N PHE A 15 -8.85 -37.44 31.25
CA PHE A 15 -8.48 -37.93 29.92
C PHE A 15 -8.81 -36.92 28.79
N PRO A 16 -10.04 -36.36 28.68
CA PRO A 16 -10.32 -35.35 27.67
C PRO A 16 -9.52 -34.07 27.91
N ALA A 17 -9.32 -33.64 29.16
CA ALA A 17 -8.53 -32.45 29.46
C ALA A 17 -7.07 -32.60 29.00
N LEU A 18 -6.45 -33.77 29.19
CA LEU A 18 -5.11 -34.05 28.69
C LEU A 18 -5.08 -34.16 27.16
N ALA A 19 -6.08 -34.79 26.55
CA ALA A 19 -6.18 -34.90 25.08
C ALA A 19 -6.36 -33.53 24.41
N PHE A 20 -7.26 -32.68 24.91
CA PHE A 20 -7.40 -31.31 24.40
C PHE A 20 -6.18 -30.45 24.74
N GLY A 21 -5.57 -30.64 25.90
CA GLY A 21 -4.35 -29.94 26.30
C GLY A 21 -3.16 -30.21 25.39
N SER A 22 -2.95 -31.48 24.99
CA SER A 22 -1.88 -31.84 24.06
C SER A 22 -2.11 -31.28 22.66
N ILE A 23 -3.35 -31.33 22.16
CA ILE A 23 -3.73 -30.74 20.87
C ILE A 23 -3.54 -29.22 20.90
N ALA A 24 -3.94 -28.55 21.98
CA ALA A 24 -3.77 -27.11 22.14
C ALA A 24 -2.28 -26.71 22.19
N ALA A 25 -1.46 -27.50 22.89
CA ALA A 25 -0.01 -27.29 22.95
C ALA A 25 0.63 -27.42 21.56
N ASP A 26 0.31 -28.49 20.82
CA ASP A 26 0.82 -28.72 19.45
C ASP A 26 0.37 -27.61 18.48
N TYR A 27 -0.89 -27.20 18.58
CA TYR A 27 -1.43 -26.09 17.79
C TYR A 27 -0.73 -24.76 18.09
N SER A 28 -0.46 -24.49 19.37
CA SER A 28 0.25 -23.29 19.79
C SER A 28 1.68 -23.25 19.24
N TYR A 29 2.39 -24.39 19.26
CA TYR A 29 3.74 -24.52 18.70
C TYR A 29 3.74 -24.27 17.19
N THR A 30 2.80 -24.89 16.47
CA THR A 30 2.64 -24.69 15.03
C THR A 30 2.36 -23.23 14.68
N ARG A 31 1.53 -22.53 15.47
CA ARG A 31 1.31 -21.09 15.27
C ARG A 31 2.56 -20.26 15.52
N GLN A 32 3.33 -20.58 16.56
CA GLN A 32 4.57 -19.87 16.87
C GLN A 32 5.60 -20.02 15.75
N TRP A 33 5.75 -21.22 15.20
CA TRP A 33 6.64 -21.47 14.07
C TRP A 33 6.24 -20.66 12.83
N LYS A 34 4.94 -20.66 12.47
CA LYS A 34 4.42 -19.85 11.34
C LYS A 34 4.64 -18.35 11.57
N LYS A 35 4.46 -17.88 12.80
CA LYS A 35 4.69 -16.48 13.16
C LYS A 35 6.17 -16.10 13.00
N ALA A 36 7.08 -16.94 13.49
CA ALA A 36 8.52 -16.71 13.35
C ALA A 36 8.95 -16.61 11.88
N GLN A 37 8.45 -17.51 11.01
CA GLN A 37 8.72 -17.43 9.57
C GLN A 37 8.21 -16.12 8.95
N LEU A 38 7.00 -15.70 9.32
CA LEU A 38 6.40 -14.48 8.83
C LEU A 38 7.18 -13.24 9.28
N ASP A 39 7.71 -13.26 10.50
CA ASP A 39 8.54 -12.17 11.04
C ASP A 39 9.90 -12.10 10.33
N HIS A 40 10.54 -13.23 10.01
CA HIS A 40 11.75 -13.25 9.17
C HIS A 40 11.49 -12.69 7.76
N ASN A 41 10.37 -13.04 7.12
CA ASN A 41 10.02 -12.50 5.82
C ASN A 41 9.73 -10.99 5.86
N LYS A 42 9.00 -10.53 6.90
CA LYS A 42 8.79 -9.09 7.13
C LYS A 42 10.10 -8.34 7.29
N GLN A 43 11.06 -8.88 8.04
CA GLN A 43 12.38 -8.28 8.19
C GLN A 43 13.07 -8.14 6.83
N GLN A 44 13.11 -9.20 6.01
CA GLN A 44 13.69 -9.13 4.65
C GLN A 44 13.07 -8.03 3.80
N VAL A 45 11.73 -7.94 3.77
CA VAL A 45 11.01 -6.89 3.02
C VAL A 45 11.31 -5.50 3.58
N GLN A 46 11.33 -5.35 4.92
CA GLN A 46 11.65 -4.07 5.56
C GLN A 46 13.08 -3.63 5.25
N HIS A 47 14.06 -4.54 5.25
CA HIS A 47 15.44 -4.22 4.88
C HIS A 47 15.53 -3.75 3.43
N ALA A 48 14.85 -4.42 2.49
CA ALA A 48 14.78 -3.97 1.11
C ALA A 48 14.15 -2.57 0.99
N VAL A 49 13.01 -2.34 1.64
CA VAL A 49 12.31 -1.04 1.63
C VAL A 49 13.16 0.08 2.25
N THR A 50 13.90 -0.23 3.33
CA THR A 50 14.80 0.73 4.00
C THR A 50 16.01 1.05 3.14
N MET A 51 16.60 0.06 2.45
CA MET A 51 17.71 0.26 1.51
C MET A 51 17.33 1.18 0.35
N PHE A 52 16.10 1.09 -0.15
CA PHE A 52 15.59 1.99 -1.20
C PHE A 52 15.00 3.29 -0.65
N GLY A 53 15.00 3.52 0.67
CA GLY A 53 14.48 4.74 1.30
C GLY A 53 12.97 4.98 1.10
N ILE A 54 12.22 4.00 0.60
CA ILE A 54 10.79 4.14 0.30
C ILE A 54 9.99 3.91 1.59
N THR A 55 9.99 4.89 2.50
CA THR A 55 9.15 4.81 3.69
C THR A 55 7.68 4.87 3.28
N ARG A 56 6.80 4.07 3.91
CA ARG A 56 5.34 4.09 3.68
C ARG A 56 4.72 5.49 3.77
N GLN A 57 5.36 6.39 4.53
CA GLN A 57 4.99 7.80 4.66
C GLN A 57 5.17 8.58 3.34
N TYR A 58 6.24 8.31 2.57
CA TYR A 58 6.49 8.93 1.28
C TYR A 58 5.63 8.35 0.15
N LEU A 59 5.04 7.17 0.32
CA LEU A 59 4.11 6.63 -0.67
C LEU A 59 2.91 7.58 -0.91
N TRP A 60 2.46 8.26 0.14
CA TRP A 60 1.36 9.23 0.05
C TRP A 60 1.76 10.54 -0.64
N SER A 61 3.04 10.93 -0.64
CA SER A 61 3.48 12.12 -1.36
C SER A 61 3.53 11.93 -2.88
N VAL A 62 3.53 10.67 -3.36
CA VAL A 62 3.44 10.36 -4.79
C VAL A 62 2.10 10.79 -5.37
N VAL A 63 1.01 10.71 -4.61
CA VAL A 63 -0.35 11.05 -5.07
C VAL A 63 -0.47 12.51 -5.55
N PRO A 64 -0.10 13.53 -4.75
CA PRO A 64 -0.16 14.92 -5.22
C PRO A 64 0.84 15.22 -6.34
N MET A 65 2.03 14.61 -6.33
CA MET A 65 3.01 14.80 -7.42
C MET A 65 2.47 14.26 -8.75
N PHE A 66 1.87 13.07 -8.73
CA PHE A 66 1.24 12.49 -9.91
C PHE A 66 0.02 13.30 -10.37
N GLY A 67 -0.84 13.70 -9.42
CA GLY A 67 -2.00 14.55 -9.71
C GLY A 67 -1.60 15.88 -10.35
N PHE A 68 -0.54 16.52 -9.87
CA PHE A 68 0.01 17.73 -10.47
C PHE A 68 0.51 17.48 -11.90
N GLY A 69 1.29 16.42 -12.13
CA GLY A 69 1.81 16.10 -13.46
C GLY A 69 0.70 15.82 -14.48
N VAL A 70 -0.33 15.07 -14.06
CA VAL A 70 -1.51 14.79 -14.91
C VAL A 70 -2.32 16.05 -15.15
N GLY A 71 -2.57 16.86 -14.13
CA GLY A 71 -3.28 18.13 -14.26
C GLY A 71 -2.59 19.09 -15.22
N TRP A 72 -1.28 19.29 -15.06
CA TRP A 72 -0.47 20.10 -15.96
C TRP A 72 -0.52 19.60 -17.41
N PHE A 73 -0.45 18.29 -17.62
CA PHE A 73 -0.54 17.70 -18.95
C PHE A 73 -1.90 17.99 -19.61
N LEU A 74 -3.00 17.88 -18.86
CA LEU A 74 -4.35 18.18 -19.34
C LEU A 74 -4.50 19.68 -19.68
N ASP A 75 -3.96 20.57 -18.85
CA ASP A 75 -3.98 22.02 -19.10
C ASP A 75 -3.20 22.40 -20.37
N CYS A 76 -2.04 21.78 -20.60
CA CYS A 76 -1.30 21.97 -21.86
C CYS A 76 -2.12 21.53 -23.07
N LYS A 77 -2.82 20.39 -22.97
CA LYS A 77 -3.67 19.88 -24.07
C LYS A 77 -4.86 20.78 -24.34
N GLU A 78 -5.46 21.36 -23.31
CA GLU A 78 -6.54 22.31 -23.48
C GLU A 78 -6.04 23.64 -24.08
N THR A 79 -4.84 24.08 -23.70
CA THR A 79 -4.19 25.26 -24.30
C THR A 79 -3.94 25.07 -25.80
N GLU A 80 -3.47 23.89 -26.22
CA GLU A 80 -3.32 23.53 -27.63
C GLU A 80 -4.66 23.61 -28.39
N ARG A 81 -5.77 23.25 -27.74
CA ARG A 81 -7.13 23.33 -28.30
C ARG A 81 -7.63 24.78 -28.48
N MET A 82 -7.19 25.69 -27.61
CA MET A 82 -7.58 27.11 -27.62
C MET A 82 -6.74 27.99 -28.56
N THR A 83 -6.08 27.42 -29.57
CA THR A 83 -5.17 28.18 -30.47
C THR A 83 -5.85 28.90 -31.64
N MET A 84 -7.18 28.77 -31.80
CA MET A 84 -7.88 29.32 -32.98
C MET A 84 -7.76 30.85 -33.13
N PHE A 85 -7.72 31.58 -32.01
CA PHE A 85 -7.61 33.05 -31.94
C PHE A 85 -6.19 33.56 -31.70
N ARG A 86 -5.19 32.65 -31.74
CA ARG A 86 -3.79 33.01 -31.55
C ARG A 86 -3.31 33.96 -32.64
N ASP A 87 -2.58 35.00 -32.24
CA ASP A 87 -2.02 36.05 -33.13
C ASP A 87 -3.07 36.78 -34.00
N LYS A 88 -4.34 36.78 -33.57
CA LYS A 88 -5.46 37.43 -34.28
C LYS A 88 -6.17 38.51 -33.47
N SER A 89 -5.74 38.78 -32.23
CA SER A 89 -6.34 39.81 -31.39
C SER A 89 -5.96 41.22 -31.85
N ALA A 90 -6.78 42.23 -31.57
CA ALA A 90 -6.50 43.61 -31.96
C ALA A 90 -5.20 44.17 -31.35
N LEU A 91 -4.79 43.66 -30.18
CA LEU A 91 -3.60 44.13 -29.46
C LEU A 91 -2.32 43.39 -29.87
N TYR A 92 -2.40 42.09 -30.16
CA TYR A 92 -1.23 41.23 -30.43
C TYR A 92 -1.22 40.60 -31.83
N GLY A 93 -2.12 41.03 -32.72
CA GLY A 93 -2.18 40.57 -34.09
C GLY A 93 -0.95 40.97 -34.88
N ARG A 94 -0.21 39.99 -35.41
CA ARG A 94 1.00 40.25 -36.21
C ARG A 94 1.20 39.20 -37.30
N THR A 95 1.93 39.57 -38.35
CA THR A 95 2.42 38.63 -39.36
C THR A 95 3.68 37.93 -38.85
N LEU A 96 3.65 36.60 -38.75
CA LEU A 96 4.81 35.79 -38.39
C LEU A 96 5.80 35.74 -39.56
N LYS A 97 7.11 35.77 -39.27
CA LYS A 97 8.14 35.49 -40.28
C LYS A 97 8.12 34.01 -40.65
N GLU A 98 8.63 33.67 -41.84
CA GLU A 98 8.76 32.28 -42.26
C GLU A 98 9.61 31.49 -41.25
N GLY A 99 9.04 30.41 -40.70
CA GLY A 99 9.68 29.57 -39.69
C GLY A 99 9.57 30.06 -38.24
N GLU A 100 8.94 31.20 -37.98
CA GLU A 100 8.74 31.72 -36.62
C GLU A 100 7.66 30.91 -35.89
N LYS A 101 7.98 30.47 -34.65
CA LYS A 101 6.99 29.79 -33.81
C LYS A 101 5.87 30.76 -33.43
N PRO A 102 4.63 30.25 -33.29
CA PRO A 102 3.53 31.05 -32.80
C PRO A 102 3.79 31.61 -31.39
N SER A 103 3.06 32.65 -30.99
CA SER A 103 3.29 33.32 -29.70
C SER A 103 3.07 32.43 -28.48
N TRP A 104 2.17 31.44 -28.56
CA TRP A 104 1.91 30.48 -27.48
C TRP A 104 1.20 29.20 -27.98
N PRO A 105 1.14 28.10 -27.20
CA PRO A 105 1.84 27.90 -25.92
C PRO A 105 3.35 28.10 -26.03
#